data_AF-A0A0L0VRR9-F1
#
_entry.id   AF-A0A0L0VRR9-F1
#
_cell.length_a   1.000
_cell.length_b   1.000
_cell.length_c   1.000
_cell.angle_alpha   90.00
_cell.angle_beta   90.00
_cell.angle_gamma   90.00
#
_symmetry.space_group_name_H-M   'P 1'
#
loop_
_entity.id
_entity.type
_entity.pdbx_description
1 polymer ?
#
loop_
_entity_poly.entity_id
_entity_poly.type
_entity_poly.pdbx_seq_one_letter_code
_entity_poly.pdbx_strand_id
1 'polypeptide(L)'
;MSLKLNKHCDGVDPEIAQLMDGFTHWSYVHTDGESLICDLQGVGPTLTDPQIISCDPNLWADGSNSTDGIKQFLQNHECNPVCQAFGHKHPNNPNAIPSQTIPIPSQTTREKPSGPDQIERHPVPVAIGL
;
A
#
# COMPACT_ATOMS: atom_id res chain seq x y z
N MET A 1 7.33 -13.07 4.48
CA MET A 1 6.21 -12.75 5.40
C MET A 1 4.89 -13.02 4.67
N SER A 2 3.84 -13.43 5.37
CA SER A 2 2.52 -13.59 4.75
C SER A 2 1.78 -12.26 4.76
N LEU A 3 1.23 -11.81 3.64
CA LEU A 3 0.26 -10.70 3.69
C LEU A 3 -0.94 -11.19 4.48
N LYS A 4 -1.11 -10.65 5.67
CA LYS A 4 -2.38 -10.75 6.38
C LYS A 4 -3.31 -9.77 5.70
N LEU A 5 -4.12 -10.29 4.78
CA LEU A 5 -5.35 -9.59 4.42
C LEU A 5 -6.21 -9.59 5.68
N ASN A 6 -6.80 -8.43 6.01
CA ASN A 6 -7.47 -8.14 7.29
C ASN A 6 -8.78 -8.90 7.49
N LYS A 7 -8.87 -10.11 6.97
CA LYS A 7 -10.08 -10.92 6.94
C LYS A 7 -10.52 -11.34 8.33
N HIS A 8 -9.60 -11.55 9.27
CA HIS A 8 -9.87 -11.93 10.66
C HIS A 8 -8.81 -11.36 11.62
N CYS A 9 -8.85 -10.05 11.87
CA CYS A 9 -8.12 -9.47 13.00
C CYS A 9 -9.07 -9.41 14.20
N ASP A 10 -8.86 -10.27 15.20
CA ASP A 10 -9.62 -10.21 16.45
C ASP A 10 -9.52 -8.80 17.04
N GLY A 11 -10.66 -8.16 17.31
CA GLY A 11 -10.73 -6.82 17.90
C GLY A 11 -10.70 -5.66 16.90
N VAL A 12 -10.70 -5.92 15.59
CA VAL A 12 -10.91 -4.87 14.57
C VAL A 12 -12.38 -4.82 14.17
N ASP A 13 -12.92 -3.61 14.08
CA ASP A 13 -14.28 -3.40 13.59
C ASP A 13 -14.43 -3.94 12.15
N PRO A 14 -15.46 -4.76 11.84
CA PRO A 14 -15.62 -5.36 10.52
C PRO A 14 -15.71 -4.35 9.37
N GLU A 15 -16.31 -3.18 9.59
CA GLU A 15 -16.41 -2.13 8.57
C GLU A 15 -15.04 -1.54 8.28
N ILE A 16 -14.24 -1.30 9.32
CA ILE A 16 -12.86 -0.83 9.20
C ILE A 16 -11.99 -1.89 8.50
N ALA A 17 -12.16 -3.17 8.83
CA ALA A 17 -11.46 -4.25 8.16
C ALA A 17 -11.78 -4.32 6.66
N GLN A 18 -13.06 -4.18 6.29
CA GLN A 18 -13.49 -4.11 4.89
C GLN A 18 -12.94 -2.87 4.18
N LEU A 19 -12.89 -1.73 4.86
CA LEU A 19 -12.31 -0.50 4.33
C LEU A 19 -10.81 -0.67 4.03
N MET A 20 -10.05 -1.27 4.95
CA MET A 20 -8.61 -1.50 4.78
C MET A 20 -8.31 -2.48 3.63
N ASP A 21 -9.06 -3.58 3.53
CA ASP A 21 -8.93 -4.55 2.43
C ASP A 21 -9.37 -3.95 1.08
N GLY A 22 -10.44 -3.14 1.08
CA GLY A 22 -10.90 -2.39 -0.09
C GLY A 22 -9.90 -1.32 -0.54
N PHE A 23 -9.27 -0.62 0.39
CA PHE A 23 -8.23 0.37 0.09
C PHE A 23 -6.96 -0.27 -0.49
N THR A 24 -6.57 -1.43 0.03
CA THR A 24 -5.47 -2.24 -0.54
C THR A 24 -5.78 -2.58 -2.01
N HIS A 25 -6.98 -3.07 -2.30
CA HIS A 25 -7.41 -3.37 -3.67
C HIS A 25 -7.49 -2.12 -4.56
N TRP A 26 -8.08 -1.02 -4.07
CA TRP A 26 -8.11 0.25 -4.79
C TRP A 26 -6.69 0.70 -5.19
N SER A 27 -5.71 0.63 -4.28
CA SER A 27 -4.33 1.03 -4.58
C SER A 27 -3.67 0.18 -5.66
N TYR A 28 -3.99 -1.11 -5.71
CA TYR A 28 -3.54 -2.01 -6.78
C TYR A 28 -4.11 -1.60 -8.13
N VAL A 29 -5.42 -1.34 -8.21
CA VAL A 29 -6.07 -0.89 -9.46
C VAL A 29 -5.58 0.50 -9.86
N HIS A 30 -5.42 1.41 -8.90
CA HIS A 30 -5.02 2.80 -9.13
C HIS A 30 -3.58 2.93 -9.67
N THR A 31 -2.74 1.93 -9.41
CA THR A 31 -1.35 1.89 -9.88
C THR A 31 -1.17 0.96 -11.06
N ASP A 32 -2.25 0.65 -11.78
CA ASP A 32 -2.27 -0.26 -12.93
C ASP A 32 -1.67 -1.66 -12.64
N GLY A 33 -1.74 -2.09 -11.38
CA GLY A 33 -1.21 -3.36 -10.91
C GLY A 33 0.30 -3.36 -10.58
N GLU A 34 0.97 -2.20 -10.62
CA GLU A 34 2.41 -2.08 -10.38
C GLU A 34 2.78 -2.06 -8.89
N SER A 35 1.84 -1.70 -8.02
CA SER A 35 2.08 -1.63 -6.58
C SER A 35 0.80 -1.75 -5.76
N LEU A 36 0.91 -1.92 -4.46
CA LEU A 36 -0.22 -1.83 -3.53
C LEU A 36 0.25 -1.33 -2.17
N ILE A 37 -0.68 -0.76 -1.41
CA ILE A 37 -0.49 -0.37 -0.02
C ILE A 37 -1.06 -1.48 0.86
N CYS A 38 -0.28 -1.99 1.80
CA CYS A 38 -0.66 -3.02 2.76
C CYS A 38 -0.08 -2.74 4.15
N ASP A 39 -0.10 -3.75 5.03
CA ASP A 39 0.30 -3.66 6.44
C ASP A 39 -0.35 -2.46 7.14
N LEU A 40 -1.65 -2.30 6.89
CA LEU A 40 -2.43 -1.21 7.45
C LEU A 40 -2.70 -1.52 8.93
N GLN A 41 -2.26 -0.63 9.81
CA GLN A 41 -2.44 -0.72 11.26
C GLN A 41 -3.07 0.57 11.80
N GLY A 42 -3.53 0.59 13.04
CA GLY A 42 -4.04 1.82 13.67
C GLY A 42 -5.23 1.62 14.60
N VAL A 43 -5.93 2.72 14.90
CA VAL A 43 -7.07 2.77 15.83
C VAL A 43 -8.23 3.53 15.20
N GLY A 44 -9.39 2.87 15.16
CA GLY A 44 -10.54 3.42 14.46
C GLY A 44 -10.23 3.68 12.98
N PRO A 45 -10.66 4.81 12.40
CA PRO A 45 -10.39 5.13 10.99
C PRO A 45 -8.98 5.70 10.74
N THR A 46 -8.13 5.83 11.77
CA THR A 46 -6.78 6.38 11.63
C THR A 46 -5.79 5.27 11.39
N LEU A 47 -5.07 5.32 10.26
CA LEU A 47 -4.10 4.32 9.84
C LEU A 47 -2.65 4.79 10.11
N THR A 48 -1.77 3.86 10.48
CA THR A 48 -0.35 4.08 10.72
C THR A 48 0.50 3.00 10.05
N ASP A 49 1.78 3.32 9.85
CA ASP A 49 2.84 2.41 9.40
C ASP A 49 2.55 1.60 8.11
N PRO A 50 1.97 2.21 7.04
CA PRO A 50 1.67 1.46 5.83
C PRO A 50 2.94 0.95 5.14
N GLN A 51 2.86 -0.25 4.58
CA GLN A 51 3.89 -0.80 3.69
C GLN A 51 3.48 -0.65 2.23
N ILE A 52 4.39 -0.19 1.38
CA ILE A 52 4.20 -0.20 -0.08
C ILE A 52 4.94 -1.40 -0.65
N ILE A 53 4.23 -2.21 -1.42
CA ILE A 53 4.79 -3.32 -2.19
C ILE A 53 4.73 -2.96 -3.67
N SER A 54 5.81 -3.16 -4.42
CA SER A 54 5.86 -2.87 -5.86
C SER A 54 6.50 -4.00 -6.67
N CYS A 55 6.08 -4.14 -7.92
CA CYS A 55 6.75 -4.96 -8.92
C CYS A 55 8.20 -4.50 -9.18
N ASP A 56 8.50 -3.20 -9.03
CA ASP A 56 9.87 -2.69 -9.13
C ASP A 56 10.58 -2.80 -7.76
N PRO A 57 11.61 -3.66 -7.65
CA PRO A 57 12.35 -3.85 -6.40
C PRO A 57 13.20 -2.63 -6.00
N ASN A 58 13.34 -1.61 -6.85
CA ASN A 58 14.23 -0.46 -6.61
C ASN A 58 13.52 0.79 -6.08
N LEU A 59 12.18 0.85 -6.07
CA LEU A 59 11.46 2.11 -5.82
C LEU A 59 11.26 2.48 -4.34
N TRP A 60 11.03 1.51 -3.45
CA TRP A 60 10.46 1.81 -2.13
C TRP A 60 11.33 1.40 -0.93
N ALA A 61 12.01 0.25 -0.96
CA ALA A 61 13.08 -0.15 -0.04
C ALA A 61 13.64 -1.54 -0.43
N ASP A 62 14.82 -1.90 0.07
CA ASP A 62 15.31 -3.29 -0.04
C ASP A 62 14.32 -4.22 0.67
N GLY A 63 13.96 -5.30 -0.01
CA GLY A 63 13.03 -6.26 0.55
C GLY A 63 12.70 -7.34 -0.45
N SER A 64 13.24 -8.52 -0.20
CA SER A 64 12.92 -9.82 -0.80
C SER A 64 11.43 -10.24 -0.74
N ASN A 65 10.52 -9.30 -0.46
CA ASN A 65 9.15 -9.53 -0.05
C ASN A 65 8.14 -8.89 -1.03
N SER A 66 8.59 -8.28 -2.14
CA SER A 66 7.74 -7.45 -2.99
C SER A 66 6.91 -8.26 -4.00
N THR A 67 7.54 -9.10 -4.83
CA THR A 67 6.83 -9.87 -5.87
C THR A 67 5.90 -10.92 -5.26
N ASP A 68 6.31 -11.57 -4.17
CA ASP A 68 5.47 -12.57 -3.49
C ASP A 68 4.32 -11.93 -2.75
N GLY A 69 4.44 -10.65 -2.40
CA GLY A 69 3.38 -9.93 -1.72
C GLY A 69 2.17 -9.67 -2.61
N ILE A 70 2.41 -9.17 -3.83
CA ILE A 70 1.34 -8.99 -4.83
C ILE A 70 0.70 -10.33 -5.19
N LYS A 71 1.49 -11.39 -5.38
CA LYS A 71 0.94 -12.74 -5.63
C LYS A 71 0.01 -13.20 -4.51
N GLN A 72 0.41 -13.00 -3.25
CA GLN A 72 -0.43 -13.37 -2.11
C GLN A 72 -1.70 -12.53 -2.04
N PHE A 73 -1.64 -11.23 -2.35
CA PHE A 73 -2.82 -10.39 -2.47
C PHE A 73 -3.77 -10.95 -3.55
N LEU A 74 -3.26 -11.22 -4.75
CA LEU A 74 -4.05 -11.76 -5.87
C LEU A 74 -4.69 -13.12 -5.56
N GLN A 75 -4.00 -13.98 -4.81
CA GLN A 75 -4.50 -15.30 -4.43
C GLN A 75 -5.59 -15.25 -3.35
N ASN A 76 -5.43 -14.35 -2.39
CA ASN A 76 -6.21 -14.41 -1.15
C ASN A 76 -7.24 -13.29 -1.03
N HIS A 77 -7.21 -12.25 -1.87
CA HIS A 77 -8.21 -11.16 -1.81
C HIS A 77 -9.59 -11.68 -2.19
N GLU A 78 -10.61 -11.22 -1.48
CA GLU A 78 -12.01 -11.41 -1.86
C GLU A 78 -12.65 -10.04 -1.86
N CYS A 79 -13.28 -9.66 -2.97
CA CYS A 79 -13.95 -8.37 -3.04
C CYS A 79 -15.05 -8.28 -2.00
N ASN A 80 -15.09 -7.13 -1.33
CA ASN A 80 -16.07 -6.79 -0.30
C ASN A 80 -16.95 -5.61 -0.77
N PRO A 81 -17.93 -5.16 0.03
CA PRO A 81 -18.81 -4.03 -0.36
C PRO A 81 -18.05 -2.74 -0.70
N VAL A 82 -16.90 -2.47 -0.07
CA VAL A 82 -16.07 -1.29 -0.36
C VAL A 82 -15.44 -1.40 -1.76
N CYS A 83 -14.96 -2.58 -2.16
CA CYS A 83 -14.46 -2.81 -3.52
C CYS A 83 -15.54 -2.52 -4.58
N GLN A 84 -16.77 -2.96 -4.29
CA GLN A 84 -17.94 -2.74 -5.16
C GLN A 84 -18.34 -1.27 -5.23
N ALA A 85 -18.26 -0.55 -4.11
CA ALA A 85 -18.53 0.88 -4.04
C ALA A 85 -17.57 1.71 -4.91
N PHE A 86 -16.31 1.27 -5.03
CA PHE A 86 -15.35 1.85 -5.97
C PHE A 86 -15.55 1.42 -7.43
N GLY A 87 -16.48 0.50 -7.71
CA GLY A 87 -16.72 -0.04 -9.05
C GLY A 87 -15.59 -0.93 -9.58
N HIS A 88 -14.71 -1.42 -8.71
CA HIS A 88 -13.58 -2.25 -9.10
C HIS A 88 -14.00 -3.70 -9.30
N LYS A 89 -13.47 -4.32 -10.35
CA LYS A 89 -13.59 -5.77 -10.56
C LYS A 89 -12.53 -6.47 -9.73
N HIS A 90 -12.73 -7.76 -9.48
CA HIS A 90 -11.74 -8.59 -8.80
C HIS A 90 -10.34 -8.46 -9.43
N PRO A 91 -9.23 -8.39 -8.65
CA PRO A 91 -7.88 -8.20 -9.18
C PRO A 91 -7.46 -9.20 -10.27
N ASN A 92 -7.88 -10.46 -10.16
CA ASN A 92 -7.62 -11.51 -11.17
C ASN A 92 -8.51 -11.40 -12.44
N ASN A 93 -9.41 -10.42 -12.53
CA ASN A 93 -10.19 -10.20 -13.75
C ASN A 93 -9.27 -9.58 -14.82
N PRO A 94 -9.26 -10.10 -16.07
CA PRO A 94 -8.42 -9.54 -17.14
C PRO A 94 -8.76 -8.07 -17.48
N ASN A 95 -9.90 -7.58 -17.03
CA ASN A 95 -10.34 -6.19 -17.17
C ASN A 95 -10.42 -5.46 -15.82
N ALA A 96 -9.67 -5.92 -14.80
CA ALA A 96 -9.65 -5.33 -13.46
C ALA A 96 -8.95 -3.97 -13.44
N ILE A 97 -7.86 -3.87 -14.20
CA ILE A 97 -7.18 -2.61 -14.47
C ILE A 97 -7.90 -1.98 -15.66
N PRO A 98 -8.75 -0.97 -15.44
CA PRO A 98 -9.30 -0.24 -16.56
C PRO A 98 -8.12 0.47 -17.22
N SER A 99 -8.05 0.47 -18.56
CA SER A 99 -7.09 1.29 -19.30
C SER A 99 -7.43 2.78 -19.07
N GLN A 100 -7.15 3.29 -17.88
CA GLN A 100 -7.48 4.65 -17.48
C GLN A 100 -6.18 5.43 -17.41
N THR A 101 -5.92 6.13 -18.50
CA THR A 101 -5.17 7.38 -18.52
C THR A 101 -5.86 8.38 -17.58
N ILE A 102 -5.71 8.21 -16.27
CA ILE A 102 -6.00 9.32 -15.35
C ILE A 102 -4.94 10.39 -15.68
N PRO A 103 -5.32 11.67 -15.85
CA PRO A 103 -4.35 12.74 -15.94
C PRO A 103 -3.52 12.70 -14.65
N ILE A 104 -2.31 12.15 -14.72
CA ILE A 104 -1.31 12.30 -13.69
C ILE A 104 -1.22 13.82 -13.47
N PRO A 105 -1.49 14.36 -12.27
CA PRO A 105 -1.13 15.74 -11.97
C PRO A 105 0.34 15.85 -12.34
N SER A 106 0.64 16.63 -13.38
CA SER A 106 1.94 16.62 -14.06
C SER A 106 3.03 16.56 -13.02
N GLN A 107 3.90 15.55 -13.12
CA GLN A 107 5.06 15.42 -12.26
C GLN A 107 5.72 16.81 -12.20
N THR A 108 5.58 17.53 -11.09
CA THR A 108 6.57 18.53 -10.74
C THR A 108 7.83 17.71 -10.63
N THR A 109 8.64 17.77 -11.69
CA THR A 109 10.02 17.31 -11.70
C THR A 109 10.59 17.71 -10.36
N ARG A 110 10.85 16.74 -9.48
CA ARG A 110 11.74 16.96 -8.34
C ARG A 110 13.09 17.25 -8.97
N GLU A 111 13.33 18.53 -9.26
CA GLU A 111 14.67 19.00 -9.52
C GLU A 111 15.48 18.63 -8.28
N LYS A 112 16.47 17.78 -8.51
CA LYS A 112 17.46 17.38 -7.51
C LYS A 112 18.16 18.66 -7.07
N PRO A 113 18.08 19.09 -5.79
CA PRO A 113 18.81 20.28 -5.36
C PRO A 113 20.31 19.99 -5.51
N SER A 114 20.95 20.71 -6.42
CA SER A 114 22.40 20.73 -6.58
C SER A 114 22.98 21.74 -5.60
N GLY A 115 23.57 21.27 -4.49
CA GLY A 115 24.43 22.09 -3.63
C GLY A 115 24.56 21.56 -2.20
N PRO A 116 25.77 21.61 -1.57
CA PRO A 116 26.02 20.95 -0.31
C PRO A 116 25.73 21.88 0.86
N ASP A 117 24.86 21.48 1.79
CA ASP A 117 24.92 22.00 3.16
C ASP A 117 24.85 20.83 4.13
N GLN A 118 25.94 20.74 4.90
CA GLN A 118 26.17 19.76 5.94
C GLN A 118 25.17 20.02 7.07
N ILE A 119 24.10 19.22 7.15
CA ILE A 119 23.31 19.15 8.38
C ILE A 119 23.99 18.09 9.26
N GLU A 120 24.73 18.59 10.24
CA GLU A 120 25.35 17.81 11.30
C GLU A 120 24.30 16.90 11.95
N ARG A 121 24.47 15.58 11.80
CA ARG A 121 23.61 14.60 12.48
C ARG A 121 24.01 14.57 13.94
N HIS A 122 23.31 15.33 14.77
CA HIS A 122 23.34 15.07 16.21
C HIS A 122 22.62 13.75 16.50
N PRO A 123 23.20 12.85 17.31
CA PRO A 123 22.55 11.62 17.69
C PRO A 123 21.32 11.94 18.54
N VAL A 124 20.14 11.55 18.07
CA VAL A 124 18.95 11.42 18.93
C VAL A 124 19.21 10.28 19.92
N PRO A 125 19.11 10.52 21.24
CA PRO A 125 19.32 9.45 22.20
C PRO A 125 18.20 8.41 22.05
N VAL A 126 18.61 7.15 21.90
CA VAL A 126 17.74 5.98 22.06
C VAL A 126 17.27 5.95 23.51
N ALA A 127 15.98 6.23 23.74
CA ALA A 127 15.36 5.94 25.02
C ALA A 127 15.07 4.43 25.08
N ILE A 128 15.86 3.73 25.89
CA ILE A 128 15.59 2.39 26.38
C ILE A 128 14.69 2.50 27.62
N GLY A 129 13.65 1.67 27.70
CA GLY A 129 12.89 1.36 28.93
C GLY A 129 11.40 1.67 28.78
N LEU A 130 10.45 0.76 29.05
CA LEU A 130 10.44 -0.53 29.76
C LEU A 130 9.56 -1.54 29.03
#